data_AF-A0A7X7Y4V6-F1
#
_entry.id   AF-A0A7X7Y4V6-F1
#
_cell.length_a   1.000
_cell.length_b   1.000
_cell.length_c   1.000
_cell.angle_alpha   90.00
_cell.angle_beta   90.00
_cell.angle_gamma   90.00
#
_symmetry.space_group_name_H-M   'P 1'
#
loop_
_entity.id
_entity.type
_entity.pdbx_description
1 polymer ?
#
loop_
_entity_poly.entity_id
_entity_poly.type
_entity_poly.pdbx_seq_one_letter_code
_entity_poly.pdbx_strand_id
1 'polypeptide(L)'
;MGKRMLFGMIAAIVVLFSYNADYISAQSVSELNQKIQDLERKKANLNSEKQKIDREKQHVSQKKEANLKEQSTVQQQLEKIENQLAATRAEIQTVEANIATTEKEIAELDTEIKQLNKEIKELEDRIETRNELLKERLRSIQERGGKAKFLAVLLGAQNFTDFISRTTAVNTIMNQDREILEEHISDQIALESKKEEVKAKKEEVENKKAQLESEKASLDQLRAQLDEQKAEKDRLLKE
;
A
#
# COMPACT_ATOMS: atom_id res chain seq x y z
N MET A 1 -37.97 -129.34 75.01
CA MET A 1 -36.57 -129.77 74.77
C MET A 1 -36.01 -128.80 73.73
N GLY A 2 -34.86 -128.12 73.82
CA GLY A 2 -33.72 -128.12 74.76
C GLY A 2 -32.51 -128.89 74.20
N LYS A 3 -31.24 -128.40 74.17
CA LYS A 3 -30.59 -127.08 74.45
C LYS A 3 -29.08 -127.19 74.02
N ARG A 4 -28.33 -126.08 73.85
CA ARG A 4 -26.82 -125.96 73.65
C ARG A 4 -26.30 -126.22 72.21
N MET A 5 -25.13 -125.79 71.68
CA MET A 5 -23.97 -124.83 71.85
C MET A 5 -22.77 -125.45 71.06
N LEU A 6 -21.63 -124.83 70.65
CA LEU A 6 -21.16 -123.46 70.26
C LEU A 6 -19.70 -123.57 69.66
N PHE A 7 -19.01 -122.45 69.32
CA PHE A 7 -17.71 -122.25 68.58
C PHE A 7 -17.84 -122.26 67.03
N GLY A 8 -16.94 -121.69 66.20
CA GLY A 8 -15.72 -120.84 66.38
C GLY A 8 -14.83 -120.81 65.10
N MET A 9 -13.76 -120.01 64.89
CA MET A 9 -13.24 -118.77 65.53
C MET A 9 -11.99 -118.18 64.78
N ILE A 10 -11.91 -116.85 64.49
CA ILE A 10 -10.71 -116.05 64.01
C ILE A 10 -10.23 -116.32 62.55
N ALA A 11 -9.79 -115.38 61.67
CA ALA A 11 -9.05 -114.08 61.72
C ALA A 11 -9.49 -113.12 60.53
N ALA A 12 -8.86 -112.07 59.95
CA ALA A 12 -7.81 -111.00 60.17
C ALA A 12 -7.64 -110.18 58.81
N ILE A 13 -6.96 -109.03 58.53
CA ILE A 13 -6.30 -107.89 59.26
C ILE A 13 -5.96 -106.69 58.28
N VAL A 14 -6.14 -105.41 58.68
CA VAL A 14 -5.40 -104.13 58.29
C VAL A 14 -5.50 -103.64 56.79
N VAL A 15 -5.39 -102.37 56.32
CA VAL A 15 -4.67 -101.10 56.69
C VAL A 15 -5.56 -99.81 56.64
N LEU A 16 -5.09 -98.75 57.31
CA LEU A 16 -5.54 -97.35 57.41
C LEU A 16 -5.41 -96.51 56.11
N PHE A 17 -6.19 -95.41 55.96
CA PHE A 17 -5.75 -94.00 56.17
C PHE A 17 -6.86 -92.96 55.86
N SER A 18 -6.77 -91.77 56.46
CA SER A 18 -7.68 -90.62 56.27
C SER A 18 -7.04 -89.51 55.43
N TYR A 19 -7.84 -88.70 54.71
CA TYR A 19 -7.81 -87.22 54.74
C TYR A 19 -8.91 -86.63 53.82
N ASN A 20 -9.10 -85.30 53.86
CA ASN A 20 -10.18 -84.59 53.17
C ASN A 20 -10.08 -84.70 51.64
N ALA A 21 -11.23 -84.91 50.99
CA ALA A 21 -11.40 -84.63 49.57
C ALA A 21 -12.25 -83.36 49.43
N ASP A 22 -11.67 -82.29 48.88
CA ASP A 22 -12.45 -81.15 48.42
C ASP A 22 -13.42 -81.61 47.33
N TYR A 23 -14.64 -81.09 47.34
CA TYR A 23 -15.69 -81.45 46.37
C TYR A 23 -15.41 -80.83 44.99
N ILE A 24 -14.48 -81.44 44.24
CA ILE A 24 -14.28 -81.19 42.82
C ILE A 24 -15.52 -81.70 42.07
N SER A 25 -16.51 -80.84 41.86
CA SER A 25 -17.66 -81.14 41.03
C SER A 25 -17.24 -81.24 39.56
N ALA A 26 -17.25 -82.46 39.01
CA ALA A 26 -17.05 -82.67 37.59
C ALA A 26 -18.23 -82.07 36.80
N GLN A 27 -17.96 -81.08 35.95
CA GLN A 27 -18.96 -80.58 34.99
C GLN A 27 -19.40 -81.72 34.06
N SER A 28 -20.69 -81.78 33.72
CA SER A 28 -21.13 -82.75 32.71
C SER A 28 -20.55 -82.42 31.33
N VAL A 29 -20.37 -83.45 30.49
CA VAL A 29 -19.90 -83.28 29.10
C VAL A 29 -20.85 -82.35 28.31
N SER A 30 -22.14 -82.33 28.66
CA SER A 30 -23.13 -81.43 28.06
C SER A 30 -22.87 -79.96 28.41
N GLU A 31 -22.64 -79.63 29.69
CA GLU A 31 -22.27 -78.28 30.12
C GLU A 31 -20.97 -77.79 29.47
N LEU A 32 -19.96 -78.67 29.39
CA LEU A 32 -18.67 -78.33 28.78
C LEU A 32 -18.83 -78.01 27.29
N ASN A 33 -19.62 -78.80 26.56
CA ASN A 33 -19.94 -78.55 25.15
C ASN A 33 -20.73 -77.26 24.95
N GLN A 34 -21.71 -76.96 25.81
CA GLN A 34 -22.44 -75.68 25.76
C GLN A 34 -21.51 -74.49 26.00
N LYS A 35 -20.59 -74.61 26.98
CA LYS A 35 -19.59 -73.59 27.32
C LYS A 35 -18.60 -73.36 26.17
N ILE A 36 -18.25 -74.41 25.42
CA ILE A 36 -17.44 -74.31 24.18
C ILE A 36 -18.22 -73.53 23.11
N GLN A 37 -19.48 -73.88 22.82
CA GLN A 37 -20.29 -73.17 21.81
C GLN A 37 -20.47 -71.68 22.14
N ASP A 38 -20.68 -71.33 23.41
CA ASP A 38 -20.80 -69.92 23.82
C ASP A 38 -19.45 -69.17 23.78
N LEU A 39 -18.32 -69.86 23.96
CA LEU A 39 -16.98 -69.30 23.71
C LEU A 39 -16.71 -69.09 22.22
N GLU A 40 -17.15 -70.00 21.36
CA GLU A 40 -17.05 -69.86 19.89
C GLU A 40 -17.91 -68.70 19.38
N ARG A 41 -19.15 -68.56 19.88
CA ARG A 41 -20.02 -67.40 19.62
C ARG A 41 -19.38 -66.08 20.07
N LYS A 42 -18.82 -66.03 21.28
CA LYS A 42 -18.09 -64.85 21.78
C LYS A 42 -16.87 -64.52 20.90
N LYS A 43 -16.09 -65.53 20.48
CA LYS A 43 -14.95 -65.37 19.57
C LYS A 43 -15.39 -64.84 18.20
N ALA A 44 -16.50 -65.33 17.64
CA ALA A 44 -17.06 -64.84 16.38
C ALA A 44 -17.52 -63.36 16.50
N ASN A 45 -18.23 -63.02 17.58
CA ASN A 45 -18.69 -61.66 17.86
C ASN A 45 -17.50 -60.69 18.01
N LEU A 46 -16.51 -61.03 18.85
CA LEU A 46 -15.29 -60.23 19.03
C LEU A 46 -14.50 -60.05 17.72
N ASN A 47 -14.49 -61.06 16.83
CA ASN A 47 -13.83 -60.94 15.53
C ASN A 47 -14.62 -60.03 14.57
N SER A 48 -15.95 -60.03 14.63
CA SER A 48 -16.80 -59.09 13.88
C SER A 48 -16.65 -57.65 14.40
N GLU A 49 -16.60 -57.48 15.72
CA GLU A 49 -16.38 -56.19 16.38
C GLU A 49 -14.99 -55.63 16.05
N LYS A 50 -13.94 -56.46 16.11
CA LYS A 50 -12.61 -56.09 15.63
C LYS A 50 -12.63 -55.63 14.16
N GLN A 51 -13.32 -56.35 13.27
CA GLN A 51 -13.45 -55.95 11.86
C GLN A 51 -14.20 -54.62 11.67
N LYS A 52 -15.10 -54.23 12.58
CA LYS A 52 -15.71 -52.88 12.57
C LYS A 52 -14.68 -51.83 13.01
N ILE A 53 -13.99 -52.06 14.12
CA ILE A 53 -12.96 -51.16 14.66
C ILE A 53 -11.83 -50.93 13.65
N ASP A 54 -11.36 -51.98 12.95
CA ASP A 54 -10.32 -51.85 11.93
C ASP A 54 -10.79 -51.01 10.73
N ARG A 55 -12.07 -51.11 10.32
CA ARG A 55 -12.67 -50.26 9.27
C ARG A 55 -12.86 -48.81 9.73
N GLU A 56 -13.36 -48.61 10.95
CA GLU A 56 -13.53 -47.29 11.55
C GLU A 56 -12.18 -46.58 11.68
N LYS A 57 -11.14 -47.29 12.12
CA LYS A 57 -9.75 -46.80 12.20
C LYS A 57 -9.22 -46.40 10.81
N GLN A 58 -9.47 -47.20 9.77
CA GLN A 58 -9.09 -46.85 8.40
C GLN A 58 -9.81 -45.57 7.92
N HIS A 59 -11.12 -45.50 8.12
CA HIS A 59 -11.95 -44.34 7.74
C HIS A 59 -11.56 -43.05 8.50
N VAL A 60 -11.25 -43.15 9.80
CA VAL A 60 -10.74 -42.03 10.61
C VAL A 60 -9.34 -41.62 10.15
N SER A 61 -8.47 -42.56 9.77
CA SER A 61 -7.15 -42.25 9.21
C SER A 61 -7.26 -41.50 7.87
N GLN A 62 -8.15 -41.95 6.98
CA GLN A 62 -8.41 -41.30 5.69
C GLN A 62 -8.99 -39.90 5.86
N LYS A 63 -9.92 -39.70 6.82
CA LYS A 63 -10.43 -38.37 7.18
C LYS A 63 -9.31 -37.48 7.72
N LYS A 64 -8.49 -37.97 8.66
CA LYS A 64 -7.35 -37.21 9.19
C LYS A 64 -6.40 -36.74 8.07
N GLU A 65 -6.10 -37.62 7.11
CA GLU A 65 -5.23 -37.29 5.97
C GLU A 65 -5.86 -36.24 5.03
N ALA A 66 -7.17 -36.35 4.76
CA ALA A 66 -7.91 -35.34 4.00
C ALA A 66 -7.90 -33.97 4.71
N ASN A 67 -8.28 -33.92 5.99
CA ASN A 67 -8.28 -32.70 6.80
C ASN A 67 -6.89 -32.06 6.92
N LEU A 68 -5.81 -32.84 7.00
CA LEU A 68 -4.44 -32.30 7.01
C LEU A 68 -4.04 -31.68 5.65
N LYS A 69 -4.50 -32.26 4.54
CA LYS A 69 -4.28 -31.70 3.20
C LYS A 69 -5.08 -30.41 3.00
N GLU A 70 -6.33 -30.38 3.46
CA GLU A 70 -7.22 -29.21 3.48
C GLU A 70 -6.61 -28.08 4.30
N GLN A 71 -6.20 -28.34 5.55
CA GLN A 71 -5.50 -27.38 6.41
C GLN A 71 -4.23 -26.81 5.75
N SER A 72 -3.42 -27.66 5.12
CA SER A 72 -2.22 -27.24 4.37
C SER A 72 -2.56 -26.34 3.17
N THR A 73 -3.68 -26.58 2.50
CA THR A 73 -4.16 -25.77 1.37
C THR A 73 -4.63 -24.39 1.85
N VAL A 74 -5.46 -24.35 2.90
CA VAL A 74 -5.93 -23.09 3.52
C VAL A 74 -4.75 -22.28 4.06
N GLN A 75 -3.75 -22.92 4.68
CA GLN A 75 -2.54 -22.25 5.16
C GLN A 75 -1.74 -21.58 4.03
N GLN A 76 -1.61 -22.24 2.87
CA GLN A 76 -0.96 -21.64 1.68
C GLN A 76 -1.78 -20.49 1.09
N GLN A 77 -3.12 -20.57 1.12
CA GLN A 77 -3.99 -19.47 0.69
C GLN A 77 -3.89 -18.27 1.65
N LEU A 78 -3.81 -18.51 2.96
CA LEU A 78 -3.61 -17.49 3.99
C LEU A 78 -2.25 -16.79 3.84
N GLU A 79 -1.15 -17.54 3.66
CA GLU A 79 0.18 -16.97 3.41
C GLU A 79 0.17 -16.11 2.13
N LYS A 80 -0.48 -16.58 1.06
CA LYS A 80 -0.59 -15.83 -0.19
C LYS A 80 -1.37 -14.52 0.00
N ILE A 81 -2.55 -14.55 0.63
CA ILE A 81 -3.36 -13.33 0.81
C ILE A 81 -2.72 -12.34 1.79
N GLU A 82 -1.97 -12.82 2.80
CA GLU A 82 -1.17 -11.94 3.67
C GLU A 82 -0.05 -11.22 2.92
N ASN A 83 0.66 -11.92 2.03
CA ASN A 83 1.66 -11.29 1.15
C ASN A 83 1.03 -10.27 0.18
N GLN A 84 -0.15 -10.57 -0.38
CA GLN A 84 -0.88 -9.61 -1.22
C GLN A 84 -1.34 -8.37 -0.43
N LEU A 85 -1.88 -8.57 0.78
CA LEU A 85 -2.26 -7.48 1.70
C LEU A 85 -1.06 -6.62 2.11
N ALA A 86 0.13 -7.21 2.26
CA ALA A 86 1.36 -6.46 2.54
C ALA A 86 1.79 -5.61 1.34
N ALA A 87 1.78 -6.18 0.13
CA ALA A 87 2.13 -5.48 -1.10
C ALA A 87 1.18 -4.30 -1.39
N THR A 88 -0.14 -4.54 -1.40
CA THR A 88 -1.13 -3.48 -1.67
C THR A 88 -1.10 -2.37 -0.60
N ARG A 89 -0.74 -2.65 0.66
CA ARG A 89 -0.50 -1.60 1.68
C ARG A 89 0.73 -0.74 1.38
N ALA A 90 1.84 -1.34 0.96
CA ALA A 90 3.05 -0.60 0.60
C ALA A 90 2.84 0.25 -0.67
N GLU A 91 2.05 -0.26 -1.62
CA GLU A 91 1.63 0.47 -2.82
C GLU A 91 0.74 1.67 -2.46
N ILE A 92 -0.27 1.49 -1.61
CA ILE A 92 -1.09 2.58 -1.05
C ILE A 92 -0.22 3.66 -0.39
N GLN A 93 0.71 3.28 0.49
CA GLN A 93 1.62 4.23 1.15
C GLN A 93 2.51 4.99 0.16
N THR A 94 2.90 4.35 -0.95
CA THR A 94 3.70 4.97 -2.01
C THR A 94 2.86 5.99 -2.80
N VAL A 95 1.62 5.64 -3.16
CA VAL A 95 0.70 6.55 -3.86
C VAL A 95 0.28 7.73 -2.97
N GLU A 96 0.02 7.50 -1.67
CA GLU A 96 -0.28 8.57 -0.71
C GLU A 96 0.91 9.54 -0.53
N ALA A 97 2.16 9.05 -0.58
CA ALA A 97 3.36 9.89 -0.55
C ALA A 97 3.59 10.68 -1.86
N ASN A 98 3.27 10.09 -3.02
CA ASN A 98 3.32 10.77 -4.32
C ASN A 98 2.29 11.90 -4.38
N ILE A 99 1.03 11.62 -4.01
CA ILE A 99 -0.06 12.61 -3.92
C ILE A 99 0.35 13.82 -3.07
N ALA A 100 0.88 13.58 -1.87
CA ALA A 100 1.34 14.65 -0.98
C ALA A 100 2.53 15.45 -1.56
N THR A 101 3.37 14.81 -2.38
CA THR A 101 4.48 15.48 -3.09
C THR A 101 3.95 16.36 -4.23
N THR A 102 3.06 15.84 -5.08
CA THR A 102 2.47 16.58 -6.19
C THR A 102 1.56 17.73 -5.72
N GLU A 103 0.82 17.57 -4.61
CA GLU A 103 0.07 18.68 -4.00
C GLU A 103 0.99 19.80 -3.48
N LYS A 104 2.16 19.45 -2.93
CA LYS A 104 3.19 20.43 -2.54
C LYS A 104 3.80 21.15 -3.75
N GLU A 105 4.17 20.41 -4.80
CA GLU A 105 4.73 20.98 -6.04
C GLU A 105 3.74 21.94 -6.72
N ILE A 106 2.45 21.58 -6.76
CA ILE A 106 1.39 22.47 -7.26
C ILE A 106 1.35 23.75 -6.41
N ALA A 107 1.36 23.67 -5.08
CA ALA A 107 1.32 24.84 -4.21
C ALA A 107 2.57 25.75 -4.33
N GLU A 108 3.73 25.18 -4.61
CA GLU A 108 4.98 25.92 -4.88
C GLU A 108 4.90 26.65 -6.23
N LEU A 109 4.51 25.96 -7.31
CA LEU A 109 4.27 26.59 -8.63
C LEU A 109 3.21 27.69 -8.56
N ASP A 110 2.11 27.47 -7.82
CA ASP A 110 1.05 28.45 -7.62
C ASP A 110 1.54 29.70 -6.86
N THR A 111 2.62 29.57 -6.07
CA THR A 111 3.26 30.66 -5.33
C THR A 111 4.25 31.42 -6.22
N GLU A 112 5.05 30.72 -7.01
CA GLU A 112 5.91 31.31 -8.04
C GLU A 112 5.10 32.09 -9.08
N ILE A 113 3.98 31.53 -9.55
CA ILE A 113 3.04 32.20 -10.46
C ILE A 113 2.52 33.50 -9.82
N LYS A 114 2.15 33.52 -8.53
CA LYS A 114 1.70 34.75 -7.85
C LYS A 114 2.80 35.81 -7.80
N GLN A 115 4.05 35.42 -7.51
CA GLN A 115 5.20 36.33 -7.49
C GLN A 115 5.52 36.87 -8.90
N LEU A 116 5.54 36.03 -9.92
CA LEU A 116 5.76 36.45 -11.31
C LEU A 116 4.66 37.41 -11.81
N ASN A 117 3.39 37.20 -11.45
CA ASN A 117 2.32 38.14 -11.82
C ASN A 117 2.47 39.51 -11.13
N LYS A 118 3.03 39.56 -9.90
CA LYS A 118 3.39 40.82 -9.23
C LYS A 118 4.53 41.55 -9.96
N GLU A 119 5.58 40.83 -10.33
CA GLU A 119 6.71 41.39 -11.10
C GLU A 119 6.30 41.85 -12.51
N ILE A 120 5.39 41.11 -13.16
CA ILE A 120 4.75 41.51 -14.43
C ILE A 120 4.02 42.84 -14.25
N LYS A 121 3.24 43.02 -13.18
CA LYS A 121 2.52 44.27 -12.95
C LYS A 121 3.47 45.45 -12.68
N GLU A 122 4.52 45.24 -11.89
CA GLU A 122 5.58 46.24 -11.64
C GLU A 122 6.39 46.60 -12.91
N LEU A 123 6.50 45.66 -13.86
CA LEU A 123 7.04 45.92 -15.20
C LEU A 123 6.06 46.72 -16.06
N GLU A 124 4.77 46.33 -16.11
CA GLU A 124 3.75 47.03 -16.89
C GLU A 124 3.59 48.49 -16.46
N ASP A 125 3.50 48.77 -15.15
CA ASP A 125 3.39 50.13 -14.61
C ASP A 125 4.64 50.99 -14.92
N ARG A 126 5.82 50.37 -14.90
CA ARG A 126 7.09 51.02 -15.26
C ARG A 126 7.20 51.29 -16.77
N ILE A 127 6.73 50.36 -17.59
CA ILE A 127 6.67 50.51 -19.06
C ILE A 127 5.68 51.60 -19.44
N GLU A 128 4.47 51.62 -18.87
CA GLU A 128 3.47 52.67 -19.10
C GLU A 128 4.00 54.06 -18.72
N THR A 129 4.55 54.19 -17.49
CA THR A 129 5.15 55.44 -17.01
C THR A 129 6.27 55.94 -17.93
N ARG A 130 7.20 55.06 -18.34
CA ARG A 130 8.31 55.44 -19.23
C ARG A 130 7.84 55.70 -20.67
N ASN A 131 6.75 55.08 -21.12
CA ASN A 131 6.15 55.33 -22.44
C ASN A 131 5.57 56.74 -22.53
N GLU A 132 4.81 57.20 -21.53
CA GLU A 132 4.32 58.59 -21.50
C GLU A 132 5.47 59.61 -21.42
N LEU A 133 6.49 59.36 -20.59
CA LEU A 133 7.69 60.21 -20.54
C LEU A 133 8.37 60.30 -21.91
N LEU A 134 8.52 59.18 -22.63
CA LEU A 134 9.10 59.14 -23.98
C LEU A 134 8.21 59.85 -25.02
N LYS A 135 6.88 59.76 -24.92
CA LYS A 135 5.94 60.51 -25.78
C LYS A 135 6.06 62.02 -25.56
N GLU A 136 6.03 62.49 -24.31
CA GLU A 136 6.23 63.90 -23.98
C GLU A 136 7.61 64.40 -24.44
N ARG A 137 8.64 63.57 -24.28
CA ARG A 137 10.00 63.87 -24.72
C ARG A 137 10.09 64.06 -26.23
N LEU A 138 9.55 63.12 -27.01
CA LEU A 138 9.51 63.20 -28.47
C LEU A 138 8.69 64.39 -28.97
N ARG A 139 7.54 64.65 -28.34
CA ARG A 139 6.69 65.82 -28.61
C ARG A 139 7.43 67.13 -28.38
N SER A 140 8.11 67.26 -27.24
CA SER A 140 8.93 68.43 -26.89
C SER A 140 10.07 68.64 -27.89
N ILE A 141 10.71 67.57 -28.37
CA ILE A 141 11.72 67.63 -29.45
C ILE A 141 11.10 68.10 -30.77
N GLN A 142 9.91 67.62 -31.13
CA GLN A 142 9.20 68.01 -32.37
C GLN A 142 8.75 69.49 -32.33
N GLU A 143 8.08 69.92 -31.27
CA GLU A 143 7.63 71.30 -31.06
C GLU A 143 8.83 72.27 -30.98
N ARG A 144 9.98 71.79 -30.50
CA ARG A 144 11.27 72.51 -30.53
C ARG A 144 12.04 72.31 -31.84
N GLY A 145 11.41 71.93 -32.96
CA GLY A 145 12.03 71.94 -34.29
C GLY A 145 13.16 70.91 -34.50
N GLY A 146 13.24 69.89 -33.63
CA GLY A 146 14.14 68.76 -33.75
C GLY A 146 15.63 69.10 -33.96
N LYS A 147 16.29 68.29 -34.77
CA LYS A 147 17.75 68.35 -35.02
C LYS A 147 18.21 69.73 -35.52
N ALA A 148 17.38 70.45 -36.27
CA ALA A 148 17.71 71.79 -36.78
C ALA A 148 17.88 72.83 -35.65
N LYS A 149 17.03 72.78 -34.61
CA LYS A 149 17.12 73.73 -33.48
C LYS A 149 18.24 73.37 -32.51
N PHE A 150 18.57 72.08 -32.34
CA PHE A 150 19.80 71.67 -31.65
C PHE A 150 21.05 72.23 -32.36
N LEU A 151 21.12 72.13 -33.70
CA LEU A 151 22.23 72.70 -34.46
C LEU A 151 22.30 74.23 -34.29
N ALA A 152 21.15 74.93 -34.28
CA ALA A 152 21.08 76.37 -34.00
C ALA A 152 21.53 76.74 -32.58
N VAL A 153 21.25 75.91 -31.57
CA VAL A 153 21.73 76.12 -30.18
C VAL A 153 23.25 75.99 -30.08
N LEU A 154 23.86 75.06 -30.84
CA LEU A 154 25.32 74.91 -30.89
C LEU A 154 25.99 76.04 -31.68
N LEU A 155 25.46 76.38 -32.87
CA LEU A 155 26.00 77.46 -33.72
C LEU A 155 25.78 78.86 -33.13
N GLY A 156 24.78 79.04 -32.25
CA GLY A 156 24.51 80.29 -31.53
C GLY A 156 25.36 80.50 -30.26
N ALA A 157 26.54 79.89 -30.17
CA ALA A 157 27.47 80.05 -29.06
C ALA A 157 28.27 81.37 -29.17
N GLN A 158 28.50 82.05 -28.04
CA GLN A 158 29.17 83.36 -28.00
C GLN A 158 30.70 83.27 -28.09
N ASN A 159 31.27 82.12 -27.72
CA ASN A 159 32.71 81.85 -27.75
C ASN A 159 32.96 80.32 -27.70
N PHE A 160 34.22 79.91 -27.83
CA PHE A 160 34.60 78.49 -27.84
C PHE A 160 34.25 77.76 -26.53
N THR A 161 34.38 78.41 -25.37
CA THR A 161 34.04 77.80 -24.07
C THR A 161 32.54 77.52 -23.97
N ASP A 162 31.70 78.49 -24.34
CA ASP A 162 30.24 78.34 -24.43
C ASP A 162 29.85 77.23 -25.42
N PHE A 163 30.51 77.16 -26.59
CA PHE A 163 30.31 76.07 -27.55
C PHE A 163 30.60 74.69 -26.97
N ILE A 164 31.72 74.52 -26.25
CA ILE A 164 32.07 73.27 -25.58
C ILE A 164 31.06 72.94 -24.48
N SER A 165 30.69 73.89 -23.63
CA SER A 165 29.68 73.69 -22.59
C SER A 165 28.32 73.24 -23.15
N ARG A 166 27.84 73.87 -24.23
CA ARG A 166 26.59 73.47 -24.90
C ARG A 166 26.70 72.09 -25.55
N THR A 167 27.83 71.79 -26.19
CA THR A 167 28.08 70.48 -26.81
C THR A 167 28.07 69.36 -25.76
N THR A 168 28.74 69.55 -24.62
CA THR A 168 28.68 68.62 -23.49
C THR A 168 27.25 68.45 -22.98
N ALA A 169 26.52 69.54 -22.74
CA ALA A 169 25.13 69.46 -22.26
C ALA A 169 24.20 68.70 -23.22
N VAL A 170 24.29 68.95 -24.53
CA VAL A 170 23.51 68.21 -25.54
C VAL A 170 23.88 66.73 -25.56
N ASN A 171 25.18 66.40 -25.47
CA ASN A 171 25.63 65.00 -25.44
C ASN A 171 25.17 64.26 -24.17
N THR A 172 25.27 64.87 -22.99
CA THR A 172 24.74 64.31 -21.74
C THR A 172 23.24 64.00 -21.86
N ILE A 173 22.48 64.95 -22.39
CA ILE A 173 21.04 64.81 -22.60
C ILE A 173 20.71 63.69 -23.60
N MET A 174 21.43 63.60 -24.72
CA MET A 174 21.19 62.53 -25.71
C MET A 174 21.64 61.14 -25.21
N ASN A 175 22.64 61.06 -24.35
CA ASN A 175 23.03 59.82 -23.70
C ASN A 175 21.95 59.35 -22.71
N GLN A 176 21.36 60.26 -21.92
CA GLN A 176 20.25 59.95 -21.02
C GLN A 176 18.98 59.53 -21.78
N ASP A 177 18.63 60.23 -22.87
CA ASP A 177 17.52 59.83 -23.75
C ASP A 177 17.72 58.41 -24.31
N ARG A 178 18.96 58.03 -24.62
CA ARG A 178 19.32 56.69 -25.10
C ARG A 178 19.25 55.63 -23.99
N GLU A 179 19.81 55.92 -22.81
CA GLU A 179 19.82 55.04 -21.64
C GLU A 179 18.38 54.67 -21.23
N ILE A 180 17.50 55.67 -21.15
CA ILE A 180 16.06 55.48 -20.88
C ILE A 180 15.40 54.60 -21.96
N LEU A 181 15.77 54.74 -23.23
CA LEU A 181 15.24 53.89 -24.32
C LEU A 181 15.75 52.45 -24.23
N GLU A 182 17.03 52.24 -23.90
CA GLU A 182 17.63 50.92 -23.72
C GLU A 182 17.03 50.19 -22.50
N GLU A 183 16.78 50.90 -21.39
CA GLU A 183 15.99 50.38 -20.26
C GLU A 183 14.55 50.02 -20.67
N HIS A 184 13.88 50.86 -21.46
CA HIS A 184 12.49 50.61 -21.89
C HIS A 184 12.37 49.32 -22.72
N ILE A 185 13.31 49.10 -23.63
CA ILE A 185 13.38 47.89 -24.46
C ILE A 185 13.71 46.67 -23.59
N SER A 186 14.65 46.80 -22.64
CA SER A 186 14.99 45.74 -21.68
C SER A 186 13.77 45.31 -20.85
N ASP A 187 13.00 46.27 -20.32
CA ASP A 187 11.78 45.99 -19.56
C ASP A 187 10.69 45.33 -20.42
N GLN A 188 10.52 45.74 -21.68
CA GLN A 188 9.58 45.08 -22.61
C GLN A 188 9.96 43.61 -22.88
N ILE A 189 11.25 43.32 -23.05
CA ILE A 189 11.76 41.95 -23.23
C ILE A 189 11.55 41.12 -21.96
N ALA A 190 11.83 41.70 -20.78
CA ALA A 190 11.62 41.05 -19.49
C ALA A 190 10.13 40.76 -19.20
N LEU A 191 9.24 41.68 -19.58
CA LEU A 191 7.79 41.50 -19.47
C LEU A 191 7.29 40.31 -20.29
N GLU A 192 7.69 40.21 -21.57
CA GLU A 192 7.27 39.13 -22.45
C GLU A 192 7.84 37.77 -21.98
N SER A 193 9.12 37.75 -21.60
CA SER A 193 9.76 36.55 -21.03
C SER A 193 9.04 36.03 -19.79
N LYS A 194 8.58 36.92 -18.89
CA LYS A 194 7.82 36.53 -17.68
C LYS A 194 6.39 36.10 -17.99
N LYS A 195 5.75 36.66 -19.02
CA LYS A 195 4.42 36.22 -19.48
C LYS A 195 4.43 34.80 -20.02
N GLU A 196 5.42 34.46 -20.83
CA GLU A 196 5.61 33.08 -21.30
C GLU A 196 6.05 32.13 -20.18
N GLU A 197 6.87 32.58 -19.21
CA GLU A 197 7.19 31.80 -18.01
C GLU A 197 5.94 31.47 -17.16
N VAL A 198 5.07 32.46 -16.90
CA VAL A 198 3.79 32.27 -16.20
C VAL A 198 2.86 31.32 -16.95
N LYS A 199 2.86 31.36 -18.29
CA LYS A 199 2.08 30.46 -19.13
C LYS A 199 2.60 29.02 -19.04
N ALA A 200 3.91 28.81 -19.19
CA ALA A 200 4.54 27.50 -19.05
C ALA A 200 4.30 26.88 -17.67
N LYS A 201 4.44 27.66 -16.58
CA LYS A 201 4.14 27.21 -15.21
C LYS A 201 2.66 26.88 -14.99
N LYS A 202 1.73 27.58 -15.65
CA LYS A 202 0.29 27.22 -15.62
C LYS A 202 0.02 25.92 -16.36
N GLU A 203 0.64 25.71 -17.52
CA GLU A 203 0.55 24.45 -18.26
C GLU A 203 1.13 23.28 -17.43
N GLU A 204 2.23 23.49 -16.69
CA GLU A 204 2.76 22.52 -15.74
C GLU A 204 1.78 22.22 -14.58
N VAL A 205 1.17 23.25 -13.98
CA VAL A 205 0.17 23.08 -12.90
C VAL A 205 -1.04 22.27 -13.36
N GLU A 206 -1.59 22.51 -14.56
CA GLU A 206 -2.72 21.72 -15.06
C GLU A 206 -2.33 20.27 -15.37
N ASN A 207 -1.11 20.04 -15.88
CA ASN A 207 -0.58 18.67 -16.07
C ASN A 207 -0.41 17.94 -14.72
N LYS A 208 0.13 18.60 -13.69
CA LYS A 208 0.27 18.03 -12.34
C LYS A 208 -1.09 17.77 -11.68
N LYS A 209 -2.11 18.61 -11.91
CA LYS A 209 -3.50 18.33 -11.48
C LYS A 209 -4.08 17.09 -12.17
N ALA A 210 -3.88 16.92 -13.48
CA ALA A 210 -4.32 15.73 -14.20
C ALA A 210 -3.63 14.45 -13.70
N GLN A 211 -2.34 14.52 -13.37
CA GLN A 211 -1.63 13.44 -12.68
C GLN A 211 -2.23 13.15 -11.29
N LEU A 212 -2.44 14.18 -10.48
CA LEU A 212 -2.97 14.07 -9.11
C LEU A 212 -4.35 13.38 -9.05
N GLU A 213 -5.25 13.69 -9.97
CA GLU A 213 -6.56 13.04 -10.05
C GLU A 213 -6.45 11.57 -10.51
N SER A 214 -5.48 11.25 -11.39
CA SER A 214 -5.16 9.87 -11.78
C SER A 214 -4.59 9.05 -10.61
N GLU A 215 -3.72 9.67 -9.80
CA GLU A 215 -3.16 9.05 -8.59
C GLU A 215 -4.24 8.81 -7.52
N LYS A 216 -5.16 9.77 -7.33
CA LYS A 216 -6.31 9.60 -6.42
C LYS A 216 -7.26 8.50 -6.88
N ALA A 217 -7.55 8.41 -8.17
CA ALA A 217 -8.34 7.31 -8.73
C ALA A 217 -7.66 5.94 -8.54
N SER A 218 -6.33 5.88 -8.70
CA SER A 218 -5.54 4.67 -8.42
C SER A 218 -5.55 4.30 -6.93
N LEU A 219 -5.41 5.27 -6.04
CA LEU A 219 -5.48 5.07 -4.59
C LEU A 219 -6.82 4.48 -4.14
N ASP A 220 -7.93 4.95 -4.67
CA ASP A 220 -9.26 4.42 -4.33
C ASP A 220 -9.48 3.01 -4.91
N GLN A 221 -8.93 2.69 -6.09
CA GLN A 221 -8.89 1.32 -6.62
C GLN A 221 -8.08 0.38 -5.72
N LEU A 222 -6.89 0.80 -5.28
CA LEU A 222 -6.03 0.02 -4.38
C LEU A 222 -6.68 -0.18 -3.01
N ARG A 223 -7.42 0.81 -2.49
CA ARG A 223 -8.20 0.70 -1.24
C ARG A 223 -9.35 -0.31 -1.38
N ALA A 224 -10.10 -0.26 -2.49
CA ALA A 224 -11.15 -1.25 -2.77
C ALA A 224 -10.57 -2.68 -2.88
N GLN A 225 -9.46 -2.85 -3.60
CA GLN A 225 -8.72 -4.12 -3.69
C GLN A 225 -8.24 -4.59 -2.31
N LEU A 226 -7.75 -3.69 -1.46
CA LEU A 226 -7.31 -4.04 -0.10
C LEU A 226 -8.48 -4.54 0.76
N ASP A 227 -9.68 -3.97 0.61
CA ASP A 227 -10.88 -4.41 1.34
C ASP A 227 -11.43 -5.75 0.82
N GLU A 228 -11.37 -6.01 -0.49
CA GLU A 228 -11.65 -7.35 -1.05
C GLU A 228 -10.66 -8.40 -0.51
N GLN A 229 -9.36 -8.10 -0.49
CA GLN A 229 -8.34 -8.98 0.07
C GLN A 229 -8.55 -9.26 1.57
N LYS A 230 -9.02 -8.27 2.35
CA LYS A 230 -9.42 -8.48 3.76
C LYS A 230 -10.61 -9.43 3.85
N ALA A 231 -11.65 -9.22 3.04
CA ALA A 231 -12.86 -10.04 3.06
C ALA A 231 -12.58 -11.50 2.69
N GLU A 232 -11.72 -11.76 1.70
CA GLU A 232 -11.31 -13.13 1.34
C GLU A 232 -10.43 -13.76 2.44
N LYS A 233 -9.52 -13.01 3.08
CA LYS A 233 -8.79 -13.52 4.25
C LYS A 233 -9.74 -13.88 5.40
N ASP A 234 -10.69 -13.00 5.70
CA ASP A 234 -11.71 -13.23 6.73
C ASP A 234 -12.66 -14.38 6.38
N ARG A 235 -12.72 -14.80 5.11
CA ARG A 235 -13.42 -16.01 4.69
C ARG A 235 -12.55 -17.25 4.89
N LEU A 236 -11.30 -17.24 4.45
CA LEU A 236 -10.32 -18.33 4.64
C LEU A 236 -10.06 -18.65 6.13
N LEU A 237 -10.34 -17.72 7.04
CA LEU A 237 -10.30 -17.93 8.49
C LEU A 237 -11.60 -18.53 9.10
N LYS A 238 -12.62 -18.83 8.27
CA LYS A 238 -13.92 -19.39 8.68
C LYS A 238 -14.25 -20.73 8.00
N GLU A 239 -13.45 -21.16 7.04
CA GLU A 239 -13.51 -22.48 6.39
C GLU A 239 -12.68 -23.51 7.18
#